data_AF-A0A829GT59-F1
#
_entry.id   AF-A0A829GT59-F1
#
_cell.length_a   1.000
_cell.length_b   1.000
_cell.length_c   1.000
_cell.angle_alpha   90.00
_cell.angle_beta   90.00
_cell.angle_gamma   90.00
#
_symmetry.space_group_name_H-M   'P 1'
#
loop_
_entity.id
_entity.type
_entity.pdbx_description
1 polymer ?
#
loop_
_entity_poly.entity_id
_entity_poly.type
_entity_poly.pdbx_seq_one_letter_code
_entity_poly.pdbx_strand_id
1 'polypeptide(L)' 'MSEDLTGRIIKQISGYYDIAVNGTTYRTRGRGSLRNDKITPLVG' A
#
# COMPACT_ATOMS: atom_id res chain seq x y z
N MET A 1 3.01 -1.80 20.05
CA MET A 1 1.88 -1.54 19.16
C MET A 1 2.43 -0.65 18.06
N SER A 2 2.52 -1.14 16.82
CA SER A 2 2.86 -0.27 15.70
C SER A 2 1.69 0.68 15.47
N GLU A 3 1.95 1.98 15.36
CA GLU A 3 0.92 2.93 14.93
C GLU A 3 0.49 2.60 13.50
N ASP A 4 -0.82 2.54 13.29
CA ASP A 4 -1.40 2.33 11.96
C ASP A 4 -1.38 3.67 11.20
N LEU A 5 -0.79 3.66 10.01
CA LEU A 5 -0.72 4.81 9.12
C LEU A 5 -1.69 4.63 7.95
N THR A 6 -2.50 5.67 7.68
CA THR A 6 -3.44 5.68 6.55
C THR A 6 -2.95 6.63 5.46
N GLY A 7 -3.01 6.19 4.21
CA GLY A 7 -2.58 6.99 3.06
C GLY A 7 -3.15 6.48 1.75
N ARG A 8 -2.68 7.07 0.64
CA ARG A 8 -3.18 6.75 -0.71
C ARG A 8 -2.09 6.16 -1.58
N ILE A 9 -2.43 5.15 -2.39
CA ILE A 9 -1.48 4.54 -3.32
C ILE A 9 -1.26 5.51 -4.47
N ILE A 10 -0.01 5.95 -4.65
CA ILE A 10 0.40 6.87 -5.72
C ILE A 10 1.13 6.19 -6.86
N LYS A 11 1.67 4.98 -6.63
CA LYS A 11 2.34 4.18 -7.64
C LYS A 11 2.24 2.70 -7.31
N GLN A 12 2.03 1.88 -8.35
CA GLN A 12 2.14 0.44 -8.27
C GLN A 12 3.20 -0.01 -9.29
N ILE A 13 4.24 -0.73 -8.83
CA ILE A 13 5.28 -1.25 -9.73
C ILE A 13 5.80 -2.59 -9.22
N SER A 14 5.79 -3.62 -10.08
CA SER A 14 6.36 -4.94 -9.79
C SER A 14 5.92 -5.55 -8.44
N GLY A 15 4.64 -5.38 -8.07
CA GLY A 15 4.06 -5.89 -6.82
C GLY A 15 4.37 -5.06 -5.56
N TYR A 16 4.96 -3.88 -5.72
CA TYR A 16 5.12 -2.87 -4.68
C TYR A 16 4.10 -1.74 -4.84
N TYR A 17 3.74 -1.14 -3.71
CA TYR A 17 2.82 -0.01 -3.60
C TYR A 17 3.56 1.13 -2.90
N ASP A 18 3.67 2.27 -3.58
CA ASP A 18 4.12 3.51 -2.95
C ASP A 18 2.89 4.24 -2.43
N ILE A 19 2.87 4.52 -1.13
CA ILE A 19 1.76 5.13 -0.40
C ILE A 19 2.17 6.52 0.07
N ALA A 20 1.42 7.54 -0.30
CA ALA A 20 1.57 8.87 0.24
C ALA A 20 0.82 8.99 1.58
N VAL A 21 1.55 9.33 2.64
CA VAL A 21 1.03 9.60 3.98
C VAL A 21 1.62 10.92 4.47
N ASN A 22 0.80 11.94 4.71
CA ASN A 22 1.21 13.24 5.28
C ASN A 22 2.46 13.85 4.63
N GLY A 23 2.56 13.80 3.29
CA GLY A 23 3.70 14.34 2.54
C GLY A 23 4.94 13.44 2.47
N THR A 24 4.93 12.30 3.16
CA THR A 24 5.97 11.26 3.07
C THR A 24 5.51 10.10 2.20
N THR A 25 6.42 9.53 1.40
CA THR A 25 6.13 8.34 0.59
C THR A 25 6.70 7.10 1.26
N TYR A 26 5.84 6.10 1.47
CA TYR A 26 6.20 4.79 2.03
C TYR A 26 6.05 3.71 0.97
N ARG A 27 7.09 2.90 0.77
CA ARG A 27 7.02 1.75 -0.13
C ARG A 27 6.69 0.49 0.66
N THR A 28 5.63 -0.20 0.27
CA THR A 28 5.19 -1.46 0.92
C THR A 28 4.78 -2.52 -0.10
N ARG A 29 4.47 -3.72 0.40
CA ARG A 29 3.92 -4.84 -0.36
C ARG A 29 2.58 -5.25 0.21
N GLY A 30 1.65 -5.66 -0.65
CA GLY A 30 0.42 -6.31 -0.23
C GLY A 30 0.73 -7.58 0.57
N ARG A 31 0.09 -7.73 1.73
CA ARG A 31 0.21 -8.85 2.67
C ARG A 31 -1.19 -9.25 3.16
N GLY A 32 -1.30 -10.44 3.75
CA GLY A 32 -2.54 -10.90 4.40
C GLY A 32 -3.71 -11.08 3.43
N SER A 33 -4.88 -10.55 3.82
CA SER A 33 -6.14 -10.63 3.07
C SER A 33 -6.01 -10.20 1.61
N LEU A 34 -5.20 -9.18 1.28
CA LEU A 34 -4.93 -8.79 -0.11
C LEU A 34 -4.44 -9.96 -0.99
N ARG A 35 -3.64 -10.88 -0.42
CA ARG A 35 -3.15 -12.07 -1.14
C ARG A 35 -4.17 -13.20 -1.15
N ASN A 36 -4.81 -13.45 0.00
CA ASN A 36 -5.77 -14.55 0.16
C ASN A 36 -7.02 -14.32 -0.69
N ASP A 37 -7.50 -13.08 -0.72
CA ASP A 37 -8.72 -12.67 -1.40
C ASP A 37 -8.46 -12.23 -2.85
N LYS A 38 -7.19 -12.30 -3.30
CA LYS A 38 -6.73 -11.92 -4.65
C LYS A 38 -7.12 -10.49 -5.04
N ILE A 39 -7.26 -9.60 -4.06
CA ILE A 39 -7.55 -8.19 -4.27
C ILE A 39 -6.26 -7.48 -4.66
N THR A 40 -6.26 -6.88 -5.84
CA THR A 40 -5.14 -6.06 -6.31
C THR A 40 -5.47 -4.59 -6.07
N PRO A 41 -4.80 -3.91 -5.12
CA PRO A 41 -4.93 -2.46 -4.96
C PRO A 41 -4.52 -1.73 -6.24
N LEU A 42 -5.27 -0.69 -6.59
CA LEU A 42 -4.97 0.17 -7.73
C LEU A 42 -4.45 1.52 -7.24
N VAL A 43 -3.80 2.26 -8.15
CA VAL A 43 -3.41 3.65 -7.91
C VAL A 43 -4.65 4.52 -7.84
N GLY A 44 -4.65 5.49 -6.93
CA GLY A 44 -5.83 6.30 -6.61
C GLY A 44 -6.51 5.83 -5.35
#